data_AF-A0A2S0MWX3-F1
#
_entry.id   AF-A0A2S0MWX3-F1
#
_cell.length_a   1.000
_cell.length_b   1.000
_cell.length_c   1.000
_cell.angle_alpha   90.00
_cell.angle_beta   90.00
_cell.angle_gamma   90.00
#
_symmetry.space_group_name_H-M   'P 1'
#
loop_
_entity.id
_entity.type
_entity.pdbx_description
1 polymer ?
#
loop_
_entity_poly.entity_id
_entity_poly.type
_entity_poly.pdbx_seq_one_letter_code
_entity_poly.pdbx_strand_id
1 'polypeptide(L)'
;MSRVYLLVEGQTEEAFVNELLTSHYARLGLYLVPIIVSTSPGHRGGVVRYAKVRPQIEKLCKQDARAHVTTLFDLYALPVDFPGKSLSVYPASAKGQDKARFLEAALGQDIGQKNFIPHLLVHEFEALLFAQIDAFAQWTDDDQALEPLRAISSKTLPEDINDSPHTAPSKRILAAMPDYQKSFHGPLIACDIGLDAIRAVCPHFDSWLRAIEALA
;
A
#
# COMPACT_ATOMS: atom_id res chain seq x y z
N MET A 1 -7.17 -11.06 20.36
CA MET A 1 -7.58 -11.68 19.08
C MET A 1 -8.46 -10.70 18.34
N SER A 2 -7.92 -10.08 17.29
CA SER A 2 -8.59 -8.99 16.58
C SER A 2 -8.63 -9.29 15.09
N ARG A 3 -9.79 -9.07 14.47
CA ARG A 3 -9.97 -9.17 13.03
C ARG A 3 -9.74 -7.80 12.41
N VAL A 4 -8.99 -7.74 11.31
CA VAL A 4 -8.68 -6.49 10.61
C VAL A 4 -9.02 -6.67 9.14
N TYR A 5 -10.05 -5.98 8.66
CA TYR A 5 -10.38 -5.94 7.24
C TYR A 5 -9.49 -4.91 6.53
N LEU A 6 -8.76 -5.34 5.50
CA LEU A 6 -7.91 -4.49 4.68
C LEU A 6 -8.61 -4.23 3.35
N LEU A 7 -9.15 -3.04 3.15
CA LEU A 7 -9.68 -2.67 1.85
C LEU A 7 -8.51 -2.26 0.94
N VAL A 8 -8.30 -2.98 -0.15
CA VAL A 8 -7.15 -2.82 -1.04
C VAL A 8 -7.60 -2.48 -2.47
N GLU A 9 -6.69 -1.91 -3.27
CA GLU A 9 -7.03 -1.50 -4.64
C GLU A 9 -7.21 -2.66 -5.59
N GLY A 10 -6.30 -3.64 -5.59
CA GLY A 10 -6.26 -4.69 -6.59
C GLY A 10 -5.69 -6.00 -6.08
N GLN A 11 -5.41 -6.89 -7.04
CA GLN A 11 -4.93 -8.25 -6.77
C GLN A 11 -3.50 -8.28 -6.23
N THR A 12 -2.65 -7.33 -6.62
CA THR A 12 -1.27 -7.25 -6.14
C THR A 12 -1.25 -7.03 -4.62
N GLU A 13 -2.00 -6.05 -4.13
CA GLU A 13 -2.11 -5.76 -2.70
C GLU A 13 -2.81 -6.89 -1.94
N GLU A 14 -3.85 -7.49 -2.51
CA GLU A 14 -4.52 -8.66 -1.92
C GLU A 14 -3.55 -9.82 -1.72
N ALA A 15 -2.78 -10.16 -2.75
CA ALA A 15 -1.79 -11.22 -2.69
C ALA A 15 -0.67 -10.88 -1.69
N PHE A 16 -0.16 -9.64 -1.69
CA PHE A 16 0.82 -9.21 -0.70
C PHE A 16 0.36 -9.41 0.75
N VAL A 17 -0.88 -9.01 1.06
CA VAL A 17 -1.45 -9.21 2.40
C VAL A 17 -1.55 -10.69 2.72
N ASN A 18 -2.07 -11.51 1.80
CA ASN A 18 -2.26 -12.94 2.01
C ASN A 18 -0.94 -13.70 2.20
N GLU A 19 0.05 -13.45 1.34
CA GLU A 19 1.31 -14.19 1.31
C GLU A 19 2.25 -13.74 2.43
N LEU A 20 2.41 -12.43 2.65
CA LEU A 20 3.40 -11.90 3.60
C LEU A 20 2.80 -11.57 4.98
N LEU A 21 1.70 -10.82 5.02
CA LEU A 21 1.22 -10.24 6.28
C LEU A 21 0.41 -11.24 7.10
N THR A 22 -0.50 -11.99 6.49
CA THR A 22 -1.45 -12.86 7.20
C THR A 22 -0.75 -13.88 8.08
N SER A 23 0.29 -14.56 7.57
CA SER A 23 1.02 -15.58 8.33
C SER A 23 1.81 -14.96 9.50
N HIS A 24 2.37 -13.76 9.31
CA HIS A 24 3.10 -13.02 10.33
C HIS A 24 2.17 -12.62 11.49
N TYR A 25 1.05 -11.97 11.15
CA TYR A 25 0.13 -11.39 12.13
C TYR A 25 -0.77 -12.41 12.83
N ALA A 26 -1.07 -13.55 12.18
CA ALA A 26 -1.83 -14.62 12.82
C ALA A 26 -1.17 -15.12 14.12
N ARG A 27 0.17 -15.13 14.17
CA ARG A 27 0.94 -15.51 15.37
C ARG A 27 0.80 -14.51 16.52
N LEU A 28 0.44 -13.27 16.21
CA LEU A 28 0.16 -12.20 17.17
C LEU A 28 -1.34 -12.12 17.55
N GLY A 29 -2.16 -13.06 17.08
CA GLY A 29 -3.61 -13.05 17.30
C GLY A 29 -4.35 -12.01 16.45
N LEU A 30 -3.71 -11.50 15.39
CA LEU A 30 -4.24 -10.52 14.45
C LEU A 30 -4.59 -11.20 13.13
N TYR A 31 -5.85 -11.13 12.72
CA TYR A 31 -6.36 -11.82 11.54
C TYR A 31 -6.69 -10.80 10.44
N LEU A 32 -5.73 -10.60 9.54
CA LEU A 32 -5.87 -9.73 8.38
C LEU A 32 -6.75 -10.42 7.32
N VAL A 33 -7.70 -9.67 6.77
CA VAL A 33 -8.59 -10.13 5.70
C VAL A 33 -8.60 -9.09 4.59
N PRO A 34 -7.82 -9.28 3.51
CA PRO A 34 -7.83 -8.36 2.39
C PRO A 34 -9.15 -8.45 1.62
N ILE A 35 -9.64 -7.31 1.14
CA ILE A 35 -10.86 -7.16 0.37
C ILE A 35 -10.56 -6.17 -0.76
N ILE A 36 -10.64 -6.63 -2.01
CA ILE A 36 -10.48 -5.73 -3.17
C ILE A 36 -11.70 -4.80 -3.28
N VAL A 37 -11.45 -3.52 -3.50
CA VAL A 37 -12.50 -2.51 -3.68
C VAL A 37 -13.38 -2.83 -4.90
N SER A 38 -14.70 -2.74 -4.72
CA SER A 38 -15.67 -2.92 -5.81
C SER A 38 -15.94 -1.59 -6.50
N THR A 39 -15.68 -1.48 -7.80
CA THR A 39 -15.91 -0.24 -8.58
C THR A 39 -17.16 -0.28 -9.45
N SER A 40 -17.68 -1.47 -9.78
CA SER A 40 -19.03 -1.65 -10.34
C SER A 40 -19.49 -3.11 -10.14
N PRO A 41 -20.78 -3.45 -10.37
CA PRO A 41 -21.21 -4.84 -10.35
C PRO A 41 -20.36 -5.69 -11.31
N GLY A 42 -19.67 -6.69 -10.78
CA GLY A 42 -18.77 -7.55 -11.56
C GLY A 42 -17.36 -7.01 -11.84
N HIS A 43 -17.04 -5.76 -11.47
CA HIS A 43 -15.69 -5.20 -11.62
C HIS A 43 -15.08 -4.84 -10.26
N ARG A 44 -13.90 -5.39 -9.99
CA ARG A 44 -13.09 -5.14 -8.80
C ARG A 44 -11.76 -4.55 -9.23
N GLY A 45 -11.26 -3.56 -8.53
CA GLY A 45 -9.99 -2.91 -8.90
C GLY A 45 -10.06 -1.38 -8.94
N GLY A 46 -9.10 -0.73 -8.27
CA GLY A 46 -8.76 0.69 -8.38
C GLY A 46 -9.71 1.66 -7.65
N VAL A 47 -9.18 2.74 -7.09
CA VAL A 47 -9.98 3.77 -6.42
C VAL A 47 -10.41 4.85 -7.43
N VAL A 48 -11.44 4.56 -8.23
CA VAL A 48 -11.86 5.49 -9.30
C VAL A 48 -12.67 6.68 -8.77
N ARG A 49 -13.45 6.50 -7.71
CA ARG A 49 -14.28 7.54 -7.08
C ARG A 49 -14.42 7.27 -5.59
N TYR A 50 -14.13 8.26 -4.75
CA TYR A 50 -14.27 8.11 -3.31
C TYR A 50 -15.71 7.78 -2.90
N ALA A 51 -16.70 8.34 -3.60
CA ALA A 51 -18.12 8.04 -3.40
C ALA A 51 -18.47 6.54 -3.48
N LYS A 52 -17.65 5.71 -4.16
CA LYS A 52 -17.83 4.25 -4.22
C LYS A 52 -17.11 3.52 -3.09
N VAL A 53 -16.04 4.08 -2.55
CA VAL A 53 -15.23 3.48 -1.49
C VAL A 53 -15.82 3.74 -0.11
N ARG A 54 -16.31 4.97 0.14
CA ARG A 54 -16.88 5.37 1.43
C ARG A 54 -17.95 4.39 1.96
N PRO A 55 -18.96 3.98 1.18
CA PRO A 55 -19.98 3.04 1.68
C PRO A 55 -19.42 1.65 1.99
N GLN A 56 -18.35 1.22 1.32
CA GLN A 56 -17.70 -0.06 1.57
C GLN A 56 -16.98 -0.04 2.93
N ILE A 57 -16.19 1.01 3.20
CA ILE A 57 -15.53 1.19 4.50
C ILE A 57 -16.57 1.24 5.62
N GLU A 58 -17.61 2.07 5.48
CA GLU A 58 -18.66 2.18 6.49
C GLU A 58 -19.38 0.85 6.74
N LYS A 59 -19.67 0.09 5.68
CA LYS A 59 -20.29 -1.23 5.80
C LYS A 59 -19.39 -2.18 6.59
N LEU A 60 -18.09 -2.24 6.27
CA LEU A 60 -17.12 -3.08 6.97
C LEU A 60 -17.04 -2.70 8.46
N CYS A 61 -17.02 -1.40 8.78
CA CYS A 61 -16.97 -0.94 10.17
C CYS A 61 -18.24 -1.30 10.95
N LYS A 62 -19.41 -1.22 10.32
CA LYS A 62 -20.72 -1.42 10.96
C LYS A 62 -21.13 -2.89 11.06
N GLN A 63 -20.73 -3.74 10.11
CA GLN A 63 -21.14 -5.15 10.08
C GLN A 63 -20.46 -5.99 11.17
N ASP A 64 -19.27 -5.58 11.62
CA ASP A 64 -18.53 -6.25 12.69
C ASP A 64 -17.86 -5.20 13.59
N ALA A 65 -18.59 -4.76 14.61
CA ALA A 65 -18.13 -3.70 15.52
C ALA A 65 -16.92 -4.10 16.39
N ARG A 66 -16.52 -5.38 16.37
CA ARG A 66 -15.32 -5.88 17.05
C ARG A 66 -14.12 -6.04 16.11
N ALA A 67 -14.34 -5.93 14.80
CA ALA A 67 -13.27 -5.87 13.82
C ALA A 67 -12.79 -4.43 13.63
N HIS A 68 -11.55 -4.31 13.17
CA HIS A 68 -10.97 -3.07 12.68
C HIS A 68 -10.97 -3.05 11.16
N VAL A 69 -10.97 -1.86 10.58
CA VAL A 69 -10.92 -1.65 9.13
C VAL A 69 -9.76 -0.72 8.82
N THR A 70 -8.98 -1.04 7.81
CA THR A 70 -7.91 -0.18 7.29
C THR A 70 -7.85 -0.24 5.77
N THR A 71 -7.02 0.58 5.16
CA THR A 71 -6.90 0.71 3.71
C THR A 71 -5.45 0.53 3.26
N LEU A 72 -5.27 0.09 2.02
CA LEU A 72 -3.97 0.04 1.34
C LEU A 72 -4.16 0.57 -0.08
N PHE A 73 -4.15 1.90 -0.20
CA PHE A 73 -4.40 2.62 -1.46
C PHE A 73 -3.20 3.46 -1.86
N ASP A 74 -2.92 3.58 -3.15
CA ASP A 74 -1.89 4.47 -3.69
C ASP A 74 -2.36 5.92 -3.60
N LEU A 75 -1.63 6.71 -2.81
CA LEU A 75 -1.85 8.14 -2.60
C LEU A 75 -2.00 8.93 -3.90
N TYR A 76 -1.17 8.62 -4.89
CA TYR A 76 -1.12 9.38 -6.15
C TYR A 76 -2.25 8.97 -7.11
N ALA A 77 -2.74 7.74 -7.01
CA ALA A 77 -3.89 7.24 -7.76
C ALA A 77 -5.25 7.66 -7.18
N LEU A 78 -5.28 8.26 -5.98
CA LEU A 78 -6.53 8.68 -5.34
C LEU A 78 -7.37 9.62 -6.23
N PRO A 79 -8.71 9.51 -6.21
CA PRO A 79 -9.57 10.33 -7.04
C PRO A 79 -9.66 11.76 -6.50
N VAL A 80 -10.06 12.70 -7.36
CA VAL A 80 -10.16 14.13 -7.00
C VAL A 80 -11.19 14.43 -5.91
N ASP A 81 -12.19 13.55 -5.75
CA ASP A 81 -13.24 13.64 -4.73
C ASP A 81 -12.81 13.02 -3.38
N PHE A 82 -11.55 12.59 -3.23
CA PHE A 82 -11.04 12.03 -1.98
C PHE A 82 -10.94 13.09 -0.88
N PRO A 83 -11.31 12.78 0.38
CA PRO A 83 -11.29 13.73 1.49
C PRO A 83 -9.91 14.39 1.64
N GLY A 84 -9.89 15.71 1.73
CA GLY A 84 -8.66 16.49 1.89
C GLY A 84 -7.94 16.87 0.59
N LYS A 85 -8.08 16.10 -0.51
CA LYS A 85 -7.26 16.29 -1.73
C LYS A 85 -7.53 17.60 -2.47
N SER A 86 -8.75 18.12 -2.38
CA SER A 86 -9.17 19.39 -3.01
C SER A 86 -9.13 20.59 -2.06
N LEU A 87 -8.70 20.41 -0.80
CA LEU A 87 -8.61 21.51 0.16
C LEU A 87 -7.42 22.40 -0.16
N SER A 88 -7.58 23.72 0.02
CA SER A 88 -6.48 24.69 -0.16
C SER A 88 -5.31 24.47 0.80
N VAL A 89 -5.56 23.83 1.94
CA VAL A 89 -4.55 23.44 2.94
C VAL A 89 -3.81 22.14 2.59
N TYR A 90 -4.15 21.47 1.49
CA TYR A 90 -3.45 20.27 1.04
C TYR A 90 -1.97 20.59 0.79
N PRO A 91 -1.03 19.86 1.43
CA PRO A 91 0.40 20.20 1.39
C PRO A 91 1.05 19.69 0.09
N ALA A 92 0.68 20.29 -1.05
CA ALA A 92 1.12 19.85 -2.38
C ALA A 92 2.65 19.80 -2.55
N SER A 93 3.39 20.67 -1.84
CA SER A 93 4.86 20.74 -1.88
C SER A 93 5.57 19.92 -0.80
N ALA A 94 4.83 19.24 0.09
CA ALA A 94 5.45 18.42 1.14
C ALA A 94 5.91 17.04 0.62
N LYS A 95 6.64 16.33 1.47
CA LYS A 95 7.05 14.94 1.22
C LYS A 95 5.84 14.02 1.13
N GLY A 96 6.02 12.86 0.49
CA GLY A 96 4.95 11.89 0.27
C GLY A 96 4.30 11.43 1.59
N GLN A 97 5.09 11.14 2.62
CA GLN A 97 4.59 10.75 3.94
C GLN A 97 3.71 11.82 4.60
N ASP A 98 4.05 13.10 4.46
CA ASP A 98 3.26 14.18 5.05
C ASP A 98 1.94 14.39 4.31
N LYS A 99 1.93 14.19 2.98
CA LYS A 99 0.70 14.12 2.18
C LYS A 99 -0.17 12.95 2.61
N ALA A 100 0.43 11.77 2.83
CA ALA A 100 -0.28 10.58 3.28
C ALA A 100 -0.96 10.83 4.62
N ARG A 101 -0.21 11.29 5.63
CA ARG A 101 -0.75 11.62 6.96
C ARG A 101 -1.87 12.64 6.91
N PHE A 102 -1.74 13.68 6.08
CA PHE A 102 -2.79 14.68 5.91
C PHE A 102 -4.09 14.08 5.37
N LEU A 103 -3.99 13.28 4.30
CA LEU A 103 -5.14 12.64 3.66
C LEU A 103 -5.74 11.52 4.52
N GLU A 104 -4.91 10.76 5.25
CA GLU A 104 -5.33 9.76 6.22
C GLU A 104 -6.15 10.41 7.35
N ALA A 105 -5.69 11.52 7.90
CA ALA A 105 -6.43 12.26 8.92
C ALA A 105 -7.78 12.76 8.37
N ALA A 106 -7.81 13.32 7.16
CA ALA A 106 -9.04 13.76 6.51
C ALA A 106 -10.01 12.60 6.25
N LEU A 107 -9.51 11.45 5.79
CA LEU A 107 -10.30 10.24 5.57
C LEU A 107 -10.86 9.69 6.89
N GLY A 108 -10.04 9.64 7.94
CA GLY A 108 -10.47 9.21 9.27
C GLY A 108 -11.61 10.07 9.82
N GLN A 109 -11.51 11.39 9.65
CA GLN A 109 -12.56 12.34 10.05
C GLN A 109 -13.85 12.17 9.22
N ASP A 110 -13.75 12.01 7.90
CA ASP A 110 -14.93 11.84 7.02
C ASP A 110 -15.69 10.52 7.28
N ILE A 111 -14.95 9.44 7.55
CA ILE A 111 -15.53 8.12 7.88
C ILE A 111 -16.11 8.11 9.30
N GLY A 112 -15.43 8.73 10.27
CA GLY A 112 -15.92 8.93 11.64
C GLY A 112 -16.17 7.64 12.43
N GLN A 113 -15.62 6.50 12.01
CA GLN A 113 -15.77 5.21 12.69
C GLN A 113 -14.59 4.96 13.63
N LYS A 114 -14.86 4.65 14.89
CA LYS A 114 -13.83 4.41 15.93
C LYS A 114 -12.90 3.22 15.66
N ASN A 115 -13.35 2.27 14.84
CA ASN A 115 -12.62 1.05 14.47
C ASN A 115 -11.97 1.17 13.08
N PHE A 116 -11.89 2.39 12.52
CA PHE A 116 -11.24 2.65 11.25
C PHE A 116 -9.85 3.27 11.45
N ILE A 117 -8.84 2.67 10.82
CA ILE A 117 -7.44 3.11 10.84
C ILE A 117 -7.07 3.40 9.38
N PRO A 118 -7.13 4.65 8.90
CA PRO A 118 -6.83 4.98 7.52
C PRO A 118 -5.34 4.76 7.21
N HIS A 119 -5.04 4.24 6.02
CA HIS A 119 -3.67 4.17 5.53
C HIS A 119 -3.59 4.27 4.00
N LEU A 120 -2.56 4.97 3.52
CA LEU A 120 -2.23 5.17 2.11
C LEU A 120 -0.79 4.75 1.86
N LEU A 121 -0.54 3.91 0.87
CA LEU A 121 0.81 3.75 0.35
C LEU A 121 1.23 5.07 -0.29
N VAL A 122 2.40 5.58 0.13
CA VAL A 122 2.93 6.85 -0.38
C VAL A 122 3.07 6.80 -1.89
N HIS A 123 3.48 5.66 -2.46
CA HIS A 123 3.56 5.42 -3.90
C HIS A 123 2.80 4.13 -4.26
N GLU A 124 2.95 3.67 -5.51
CA GLU A 124 2.50 2.34 -5.92
C GLU A 124 3.10 1.24 -5.02
N PHE A 125 2.42 0.09 -4.92
CA PHE A 125 2.92 -1.09 -4.22
C PHE A 125 4.38 -1.42 -4.54
N GLU A 126 4.75 -1.30 -5.82
CA GLU A 126 6.10 -1.55 -6.32
C GLU A 126 7.20 -0.73 -5.61
N ALA A 127 6.87 0.41 -4.99
CA ALA A 127 7.84 1.16 -4.21
C ALA A 127 8.42 0.32 -3.07
N LEU A 128 7.60 -0.47 -2.38
CA LEU A 128 8.05 -1.32 -1.27
C LEU A 128 9.14 -2.31 -1.70
N LEU A 129 9.13 -2.73 -2.97
CA LEU A 129 10.12 -3.67 -3.51
C LEU A 129 11.52 -3.05 -3.62
N PHE A 130 11.64 -1.73 -3.60
CA PHE A 130 12.94 -1.05 -3.55
C PHE A 130 13.63 -1.18 -2.19
N ALA A 131 12.99 -1.80 -1.19
CA ALA A 131 13.63 -2.07 0.08
C ALA A 131 14.86 -2.96 -0.04
N GLN A 132 14.87 -3.90 -1.01
CA GLN A 132 16.02 -4.74 -1.28
C GLN A 132 16.02 -5.25 -2.73
N ILE A 133 16.73 -4.55 -3.61
CA ILE A 133 16.80 -4.87 -5.05
C ILE A 133 17.44 -6.25 -5.31
N ASP A 134 18.32 -6.73 -4.44
CA ASP A 134 18.91 -8.07 -4.57
C ASP A 134 17.87 -9.20 -4.65
N ALA A 135 16.68 -9.01 -4.07
CA ALA A 135 15.61 -10.00 -4.13
C ALA A 135 15.09 -10.22 -5.56
N PHE A 136 15.30 -9.27 -6.48
CA PHE A 136 14.93 -9.41 -7.89
C PHE A 136 15.86 -10.36 -8.65
N ALA A 137 17.07 -10.63 -8.16
CA ALA A 137 18.09 -11.38 -8.91
C ALA A 137 17.67 -12.81 -9.26
N GLN A 138 16.75 -13.41 -8.50
CA GLN A 138 16.20 -14.73 -8.82
C GLN A 138 15.05 -14.71 -9.85
N TRP A 139 14.60 -13.53 -10.23
CA TRP A 139 13.47 -13.30 -11.13
C TRP A 139 13.91 -12.76 -12.50
N THR A 140 15.21 -12.52 -12.70
CA THR A 140 15.80 -12.08 -13.97
C THR A 140 17.02 -12.93 -14.31
N ASP A 141 17.20 -13.24 -15.59
CA ASP A 141 18.43 -13.88 -16.09
C ASP A 141 19.58 -12.86 -16.28
N ASP A 142 19.27 -11.56 -16.19
CA ASP A 142 20.21 -10.46 -16.32
C ASP A 142 20.18 -9.58 -15.06
N ASP A 143 21.05 -9.88 -14.08
CA ASP A 143 21.20 -9.07 -12.87
C ASP A 143 21.78 -7.67 -13.17
N GLN A 144 22.53 -7.50 -14.27
CA GLN A 144 23.05 -6.17 -14.65
C GLN A 144 21.91 -5.23 -15.05
N ALA A 145 20.79 -5.76 -15.53
CA ALA A 145 19.60 -4.96 -15.82
C ALA A 145 18.99 -4.31 -14.56
N LEU A 146 19.32 -4.80 -13.36
CA LEU A 146 18.86 -4.24 -12.07
C LEU A 146 19.72 -3.07 -11.58
N GLU A 147 20.91 -2.81 -12.16
CA GLU A 147 21.80 -1.72 -11.76
C GLU A 147 21.13 -0.34 -11.68
N PRO A 148 20.23 0.05 -12.61
CA PRO A 148 19.48 1.30 -12.47
C PRO A 148 18.61 1.34 -11.21
N LEU A 149 18.03 0.22 -10.79
CA LEU A 149 17.22 0.13 -9.57
C LEU A 149 18.11 0.22 -8.33
N ARG A 150 19.25 -0.50 -8.33
CA ARG A 150 20.27 -0.46 -7.27
C ARG A 150 20.78 0.97 -7.06
N ALA A 151 21.11 1.67 -8.15
CA ALA A 151 21.58 3.05 -8.12
C ALA A 151 20.57 4.02 -7.47
N ILE A 152 19.27 3.81 -7.66
CA ILE A 152 18.21 4.62 -7.05
C ILE A 152 18.04 4.25 -5.57
N SER A 153 17.91 2.96 -5.25
CA SER A 153 17.73 2.48 -3.87
C SER A 153 18.90 2.87 -2.95
N SER A 154 20.11 3.04 -3.50
CA SER A 154 21.27 3.51 -2.74
C SER A 154 21.21 4.98 -2.31
N LYS A 155 20.32 5.79 -2.92
CA LYS A 155 20.23 7.24 -2.70
C LYS A 155 18.89 7.68 -2.14
N THR A 156 17.86 6.87 -2.29
CA THR A 156 16.48 7.25 -2.04
C THR A 156 15.74 6.10 -1.38
N LEU A 157 15.06 6.40 -0.26
CA LEU A 157 14.21 5.44 0.43
C LEU A 157 12.97 5.12 -0.43
N PRO A 158 12.42 3.89 -0.35
CA PRO A 158 11.21 3.49 -1.07
C PRO A 158 10.07 4.51 -1.11
N GLU A 159 9.73 5.10 0.03
CA GLU A 159 8.65 6.08 0.18
C GLU A 159 8.96 7.47 -0.38
N ASP A 160 10.20 7.70 -0.82
CA ASP A 160 10.67 8.92 -1.48
C ASP A 160 10.98 8.71 -2.98
N ILE A 161 10.79 7.49 -3.52
CA ILE A 161 11.03 7.17 -4.95
C ILE A 161 9.88 7.71 -5.80
N ASN A 162 9.86 9.01 -6.08
CA ASN A 162 8.99 9.55 -7.12
C ASN A 162 9.52 10.86 -7.73
N ASP A 163 9.66 10.85 -9.06
CA ASP A 163 10.04 12.03 -9.84
C ASP A 163 9.00 12.42 -10.92
N SER A 164 8.02 11.54 -11.28
CA SER A 164 6.97 11.78 -12.30
C SER A 164 6.17 10.49 -12.62
N PRO A 165 5.03 10.57 -13.34
CA PRO A 165 4.33 9.38 -13.89
C PRO A 165 5.17 8.51 -14.82
N HIS A 166 6.21 9.07 -15.46
CA HIS A 166 7.12 8.32 -16.34
C HIS A 166 8.22 7.59 -15.57
N THR A 167 8.43 7.95 -14.30
CA THR A 167 9.46 7.40 -13.42
C THR A 167 8.87 6.76 -12.17
N ALA A 168 7.59 6.37 -12.24
CA ALA A 168 6.92 5.61 -11.19
C ALA A 168 7.65 4.28 -10.92
N PRO A 169 7.61 3.76 -9.67
CA PRO A 169 8.30 2.53 -9.28
C PRO A 169 8.06 1.37 -10.23
N SER A 170 6.81 1.11 -10.64
CA SER A 170 6.53 0.02 -11.58
C SER A 170 7.10 0.21 -12.98
N LYS A 171 7.23 1.45 -13.45
CA LYS A 171 7.85 1.76 -14.74
C LYS A 171 9.36 1.54 -14.70
N ARG A 172 9.99 1.84 -13.58
CA ARG A 172 11.42 1.57 -13.37
C ARG A 172 11.68 0.06 -13.34
N ILE A 173 10.85 -0.70 -12.61
CA ILE A 173 10.94 -2.16 -12.58
C ILE A 173 10.74 -2.74 -13.98
N LEU A 174 9.69 -2.33 -14.72
CA LEU A 174 9.44 -2.83 -16.08
C LEU A 174 10.57 -2.50 -17.07
N ALA A 175 11.27 -1.38 -16.88
CA ALA A 175 12.42 -1.03 -17.72
C ALA A 175 13.63 -1.95 -17.46
N ALA A 176 13.82 -2.39 -16.21
CA ALA A 176 14.89 -3.31 -15.81
C ALA A 176 14.52 -4.79 -16.04
N MET A 177 13.26 -5.15 -15.86
CA MET A 177 12.72 -6.50 -15.98
C MET A 177 11.44 -6.45 -16.84
N PRO A 178 11.56 -6.54 -18.19
CA PRO A 178 10.43 -6.39 -19.11
C PRO A 178 9.28 -7.40 -18.88
N ASP A 179 9.60 -8.59 -18.39
CA ASP A 179 8.62 -9.65 -18.09
C ASP A 179 7.99 -9.52 -16.69
N TYR A 180 8.26 -8.41 -15.98
CA TYR A 180 7.65 -8.16 -14.68
C TYR A 180 6.12 -8.11 -14.77
N GLN A 181 5.47 -8.82 -13.86
CA GLN A 181 4.02 -9.01 -13.79
C GLN A 181 3.59 -8.65 -12.39
N LYS A 182 2.92 -7.50 -12.24
CA LYS A 182 2.61 -6.91 -10.92
C LYS A 182 1.98 -7.89 -9.94
N SER A 183 0.93 -8.59 -10.36
CA SER A 183 0.15 -9.48 -9.49
C SER A 183 0.84 -10.81 -9.18
N PHE A 184 1.82 -11.22 -9.98
CA PHE A 184 2.57 -12.46 -9.77
C PHE A 184 3.92 -12.19 -9.12
N HIS A 185 4.78 -11.42 -9.78
CA HIS A 185 6.14 -11.14 -9.31
C HIS A 185 6.16 -10.25 -8.07
N GLY A 186 5.30 -9.22 -8.00
CA GLY A 186 5.33 -8.24 -6.91
C GLY A 186 5.20 -8.85 -5.50
N PRO A 187 4.13 -9.62 -5.20
CA PRO A 187 3.94 -10.25 -3.90
C PRO A 187 5.05 -11.26 -3.55
N LEU A 188 5.55 -12.01 -4.54
CA LEU A 188 6.59 -13.02 -4.32
C LEU A 188 7.94 -12.35 -4.01
N ILE A 189 8.32 -11.33 -4.77
CA ILE A 189 9.51 -10.51 -4.48
C ILE A 189 9.37 -9.86 -3.09
N ALA A 190 8.20 -9.36 -2.71
CA ALA A 190 7.99 -8.82 -1.37
C ALA A 190 8.18 -9.88 -0.26
N CYS A 191 7.82 -11.14 -0.53
CA CYS A 191 8.09 -12.26 0.37
C CYS A 191 9.58 -12.57 0.48
N ASP A 192 10.31 -12.53 -0.64
CA ASP A 192 11.76 -12.73 -0.68
C ASP A 192 12.53 -11.63 0.08
N ILE A 193 12.06 -10.39 -0.02
CA ILE A 193 12.59 -9.25 0.75
C ILE A 193 12.26 -9.44 2.24
N GLY A 194 11.03 -9.84 2.54
CA GLY A 194 10.56 -10.03 3.90
C GLY A 194 10.12 -8.74 4.60
N LEU A 195 9.23 -8.92 5.59
CA LEU A 195 8.54 -7.80 6.24
C LEU A 195 9.50 -6.87 7.00
N ASP A 196 10.50 -7.42 7.69
CA ASP A 196 11.43 -6.64 8.52
C ASP A 196 12.31 -5.71 7.68
N ALA A 197 12.77 -6.17 6.51
CA ALA A 197 13.55 -5.36 5.58
C ALA A 197 12.71 -4.20 5.02
N ILE A 198 11.45 -4.47 4.63
CA ILE A 198 10.52 -3.41 4.18
C ILE A 198 10.31 -2.37 5.29
N ARG A 199 10.03 -2.81 6.53
CA ARG A 199 9.80 -1.93 7.69
C ARG A 199 11.01 -1.05 8.01
N ALA A 200 12.23 -1.56 7.85
CA ALA A 200 13.45 -0.84 8.18
C ALA A 200 13.66 0.43 7.35
N VAL A 201 13.12 0.47 6.12
CA VAL A 201 13.34 1.56 5.16
C VAL A 201 12.05 2.27 4.71
N CYS A 202 10.89 1.79 5.15
CA CYS A 202 9.57 2.38 4.87
C CYS A 202 8.92 2.84 6.20
N PRO A 203 9.29 4.01 6.76
CA PRO A 203 8.84 4.43 8.08
C PRO A 203 7.35 4.78 8.17
N HIS A 204 6.71 5.23 7.08
CA HIS A 204 5.25 5.45 7.08
C HIS A 204 4.50 4.11 7.09
N PHE A 205 4.95 3.15 6.27
CA PHE A 205 4.44 1.78 6.27
C PHE A 205 4.66 1.07 7.62
N ASP A 206 5.85 1.18 8.22
CA ASP A 206 6.13 0.62 9.55
C ASP A 206 5.24 1.25 10.63
N SER A 207 5.00 2.55 10.57
CA SER A 207 4.09 3.23 11.51
C SER A 207 2.65 2.68 11.41
N TRP A 208 2.18 2.36 10.21
CA TRP A 208 0.87 1.75 10.01
C TRP A 208 0.81 0.34 10.59
N LEU A 209 1.82 -0.48 10.32
CA LEU A 209 1.91 -1.84 10.88
C LEU A 209 1.95 -1.83 12.41
N ARG A 210 2.70 -0.91 13.03
CA ARG A 210 2.70 -0.72 14.49
C ARG A 210 1.32 -0.34 15.04
N ALA A 211 0.53 0.44 14.29
CA ALA A 211 -0.83 0.77 14.68
C ALA A 211 -1.76 -0.47 14.62
N ILE A 212 -1.53 -1.37 13.67
CA ILE A 212 -2.23 -2.68 13.61
C ILE A 212 -1.77 -3.59 14.75
N GLU A 213 -0.47 -3.64 15.03
CA GLU A 213 0.13 -4.44 16.13
C GLU A 213 -0.45 -4.04 17.50
N ALA A 214 -0.74 -2.75 17.70
CA ALA A 214 -1.36 -2.24 18.92
C ALA A 214 -2.81 -2.74 19.15
N LEU A 215 -3.40 -3.48 18.20
CA LEU A 215 -4.73 -4.09 18.32
C LEU A 215 -4.70 -5.52 18.90
N ALA A 216 -3.51 -6.10 19.11
CA ALA A 216 -3.34 -7.51 19.49
C ALA A 216 -3.97 -7.87 20.85
#